data_AF-A0A095AF93-F1
#
_entry.id   AF-A0A095AF93-F1
#
_cell.length_a   1.000
_cell.length_b   1.000
_cell.length_c   1.000
_cell.angle_alpha   90.00
_cell.angle_beta   90.00
_cell.angle_gamma   90.00
#
_symmetry.space_group_name_H-M   'P 1'
#
loop_
_entity.id
_entity.type
_entity.pdbx_description
1 polymer ?
#
loop_
_entity_poly.entity_id
_entity_poly.type
_entity_poly.pdbx_seq_one_letter_code
_entity_poly.pdbx_strand_id
1 'polypeptide(L)'
;MGSAASHQTRDVTFHPDDIVNEQLFNEAAEEYTRTVERLENKYMRPTPGGCCAAAEQRVEDCYKQNPGRILLCSKLVSEYDRCVQNFLVTMSRKVSNAA
;
A
#
# COMPACT_ATOMS: atom_id res chain seq x y z
N MET A 1 -70.29 -8.78 -2.37
CA MET A 1 -69.02 -8.01 -2.42
C MET A 1 -68.20 -8.45 -1.21
N GLY A 2 -67.05 -9.08 -1.43
CA GLY A 2 -66.20 -9.59 -0.37
C GLY A 2 -64.95 -10.21 -0.96
N SER A 3 -64.03 -9.37 -1.41
CA SER A 3 -62.73 -9.81 -1.91
C SER A 3 -61.81 -10.04 -0.73
N ALA A 4 -61.48 -11.31 -0.46
CA ALA A 4 -60.44 -11.69 0.47
C ALA A 4 -59.08 -11.26 -0.10
N ALA A 5 -58.39 -10.35 0.59
CA ALA A 5 -57.03 -9.97 0.25
C ALA A 5 -56.09 -11.14 0.58
N SER A 6 -55.49 -11.73 -0.45
CA SER A 6 -54.45 -12.76 -0.32
C SER A 6 -53.15 -12.07 0.11
N HIS A 7 -52.82 -12.18 1.40
CA HIS A 7 -51.51 -11.81 1.90
C HIS A 7 -50.52 -12.91 1.51
N GLN A 8 -49.78 -12.70 0.43
CA GLN A 8 -48.67 -13.59 0.06
C GLN A 8 -47.40 -13.13 0.77
N THR A 9 -47.12 -13.70 1.93
CA THR A 9 -45.81 -13.61 2.57
C THR A 9 -44.82 -14.38 1.70
N ARG A 10 -43.89 -13.67 1.02
CA ARG A 10 -42.74 -14.30 0.38
C ARG A 10 -41.83 -14.77 1.50
N ASP A 11 -41.82 -16.09 1.72
CA ASP A 11 -40.85 -16.70 2.61
C ASP A 11 -39.46 -16.52 1.99
N VAL A 12 -38.60 -15.74 2.64
CA VAL A 12 -37.19 -15.62 2.23
C VAL A 12 -36.48 -16.82 2.83
N THR A 13 -36.51 -17.95 2.12
CA THR A 13 -35.80 -19.15 2.52
C THR A 13 -34.30 -18.94 2.31
N PHE A 14 -33.62 -18.40 3.33
CA PHE A 14 -32.16 -18.36 3.38
C PHE A 14 -31.62 -19.78 3.26
N HIS A 15 -30.87 -20.07 2.19
CA HIS A 15 -30.24 -21.38 2.03
C HIS A 15 -29.01 -21.45 2.95
N PRO A 16 -28.77 -22.59 3.62
CA PRO A 16 -27.57 -22.78 4.45
C PRO A 16 -26.27 -22.46 3.70
N ASP A 17 -26.26 -22.72 2.39
CA ASP A 17 -25.14 -22.46 1.50
C ASP A 17 -24.81 -20.97 1.36
N ASP A 18 -25.79 -20.07 1.50
CA ASP A 18 -25.55 -18.61 1.42
C ASP A 18 -24.72 -18.13 2.62
N ILE A 19 -25.01 -18.66 3.81
CA ILE A 19 -24.29 -18.36 5.06
C ILE A 19 -22.87 -18.94 5.00
N VAL A 20 -22.72 -20.15 4.46
CA VAL A 20 -21.41 -20.80 4.30
C VAL A 20 -20.55 -20.07 3.27
N ASN A 21 -21.14 -19.57 2.18
CA ASN A 21 -20.42 -18.83 1.15
C ASN A 21 -19.94 -17.46 1.66
N GLU A 22 -20.75 -16.78 2.49
CA GLU A 22 -20.35 -15.54 3.16
C GLU A 22 -19.20 -15.77 4.15
N GLN A 23 -19.25 -16.86 4.94
CA GLN A 23 -18.18 -17.22 5.86
C GLN A 23 -16.86 -17.49 5.12
N LEU A 24 -16.90 -18.30 4.06
CA LEU A 24 -15.73 -18.60 3.23
C LEU A 24 -15.15 -17.34 2.58
N PHE A 25 -16.00 -16.43 2.10
CA PHE A 25 -15.56 -15.17 1.53
C PHE A 25 -14.85 -14.29 2.57
N ASN A 26 -15.41 -14.20 3.78
CA ASN A 26 -14.84 -13.42 4.87
C ASN A 26 -13.50 -13.98 5.33
N GLU A 27 -13.39 -15.31 5.48
CA GLU A 27 -12.13 -15.98 5.81
C GLU A 27 -11.05 -15.71 4.75
N ALA A 28 -11.40 -15.81 3.47
CA ALA A 28 -10.49 -15.52 2.37
C ALA A 28 -10.06 -14.04 2.33
N ALA A 29 -10.98 -13.11 2.61
CA ALA A 29 -10.68 -11.68 2.68
C ALA A 29 -9.74 -11.34 3.85
N GLU A 30 -9.94 -11.98 5.00
CA GLU A 30 -9.05 -11.84 6.15
C GLU A 30 -7.66 -12.41 5.87
N GLU A 31 -7.57 -13.58 5.25
CA GLU A 31 -6.30 -14.20 4.90
C GLU A 31 -5.53 -13.39 3.85
N TYR A 32 -6.22 -12.86 2.85
CA TYR A 32 -5.66 -11.91 1.89
C TYR A 32 -5.09 -10.67 2.60
N THR A 33 -5.89 -10.05 3.47
CA THR A 33 -5.48 -8.86 4.23
C THR A 33 -4.24 -9.14 5.09
N ARG A 34 -4.24 -10.22 5.87
CA ARG A 34 -3.08 -10.63 6.69
C ARG A 34 -1.83 -10.92 5.84
N THR A 35 -2.02 -11.47 4.65
CA THR A 35 -0.92 -11.78 3.74
C THR A 35 -0.34 -10.52 3.14
N VAL A 36 -1.17 -9.60 2.67
CA VAL A 36 -0.75 -8.30 2.15
C VAL A 36 0.01 -7.52 3.22
N GLU A 37 -0.54 -7.38 4.43
CA GLU A 37 0.14 -6.66 5.52
C GLU A 37 1.51 -7.28 5.87
N ARG A 38 1.61 -8.61 5.84
CA ARG A 38 2.88 -9.31 6.10
C ARG A 38 3.91 -9.02 5.01
N LEU A 39 3.48 -9.05 3.74
CA LEU A 39 4.35 -8.76 2.61
C LEU A 39 4.76 -7.28 2.59
N GLU A 40 3.83 -6.37 2.86
CA GLU A 40 4.12 -4.95 3.00
C GLU A 40 5.08 -4.69 4.15
N ASN A 41 4.87 -5.29 5.32
CA ASN A 41 5.81 -5.16 6.44
C ASN A 41 7.19 -5.76 6.15
N LYS A 42 7.27 -6.84 5.39
CA LYS A 42 8.53 -7.52 5.06
C LYS A 42 9.32 -6.82 3.95
N TYR A 43 8.63 -6.28 2.96
CA TYR A 43 9.25 -5.80 1.71
C TYR A 43 9.02 -4.33 1.42
N MET A 44 7.94 -3.72 1.94
CA MET A 44 7.52 -2.35 1.62
C MET A 44 7.67 -1.37 2.79
N ARG A 45 7.86 -1.83 4.04
CA ARG A 45 7.97 -0.92 5.20
C ARG A 45 9.03 0.14 4.91
N PRO A 46 8.64 1.41 4.74
CA PRO A 46 9.60 2.48 4.61
C PRO A 46 10.33 2.53 5.95
N THR A 47 11.65 2.33 5.92
CA THR A 47 12.49 2.62 7.08
C THR A 47 12.08 4.01 7.60
N PRO A 48 11.82 4.22 8.90
CA PRO A 48 11.49 5.55 9.43
C PRO A 48 12.64 6.50 9.08
N GLY A 49 12.40 7.35 8.08
CA GLY A 49 13.45 7.98 7.28
C GLY A 49 13.95 7.00 6.20
N GLY A 50 13.43 7.11 4.98
CA GLY A 50 13.95 6.38 3.83
C GLY A 50 15.47 6.55 3.69
N CYS A 51 16.14 5.68 2.94
CA CYS A 51 17.61 5.62 2.84
C CYS A 51 18.31 6.97 2.57
N CYS A 52 17.59 7.95 2.03
CA CYS A 52 18.08 9.26 1.67
C CYS A 52 17.23 10.42 2.23
N ALA A 53 16.47 10.20 3.31
CA ALA A 53 15.54 11.20 3.86
C ALA A 53 16.20 12.55 4.19
N ALA A 54 17.44 12.54 4.68
CA ALA A 54 18.18 13.77 4.95
C ALA A 54 18.55 14.53 3.66
N ALA A 55 18.87 13.82 2.57
CA ALA A 55 19.16 14.44 1.28
C ALA A 55 17.88 14.93 0.60
N GLU A 56 16.79 14.17 0.72
CA GLU A 56 15.45 14.51 0.26
C GLU A 56 14.96 15.82 0.87
N GLN A 57 15.04 15.95 2.20
CA GLN A 57 14.63 17.16 2.90
C GLN A 57 15.37 18.40 2.38
N ARG A 58 16.68 18.29 2.11
CA ARG A 58 17.47 19.41 1.57
C ARG A 58 17.00 19.82 0.17
N VAL A 59 16.60 18.87 -0.67
CA VAL A 59 16.04 19.14 -2.00
C VAL A 59 14.70 19.87 -1.87
N GLU A 60 13.81 19.37 -1.01
CA GLU A 60 12.52 20.02 -0.77
C GLU A 60 12.67 21.45 -0.25
N ASP A 61 13.54 21.65 0.74
CA ASP A 61 13.78 22.96 1.34
C ASP A 61 14.33 23.93 0.29
N CYS A 62 15.20 23.46 -0.61
CA CYS A 62 15.70 24.28 -1.71
C CYS A 62 14.59 24.70 -2.67
N TYR A 63 13.70 23.79 -3.06
CA TYR A 63 12.56 24.13 -3.92
C TYR A 63 11.60 25.12 -3.26
N LYS A 64 11.31 24.94 -1.96
CA LYS A 64 10.48 25.88 -1.18
C LYS A 64 11.10 27.28 -1.13
N GLN A 65 12.42 27.37 -1.02
CA GLN A 65 13.16 28.65 -0.98
C GLN A 65 13.34 29.29 -2.37
N ASN A 66 13.27 28.52 -3.45
CA ASN A 66 13.58 28.97 -4.81
C ASN A 66 12.41 28.71 -5.80
N PRO A 67 11.23 29.29 -5.56
CA PRO A 67 10.09 29.15 -6.47
C PRO A 67 10.45 29.69 -7.86
N GLY A 68 10.15 28.92 -8.91
CA GLY A 68 10.47 29.27 -10.31
C GLY A 68 11.96 29.22 -10.67
N ARG A 69 12.86 28.91 -9.73
CA ARG A 69 14.32 28.81 -9.96
C ARG A 69 14.87 27.43 -9.56
N ILE A 70 14.13 26.38 -9.91
CA ILE A 70 14.40 24.99 -9.51
C ILE A 70 15.79 24.49 -9.92
N LEU A 71 16.38 25.02 -11.00
CA LEU A 71 17.69 24.61 -11.50
C LEU A 71 18.84 24.94 -10.52
N LEU A 72 18.64 25.91 -9.61
CA LEU A 72 19.60 26.20 -8.54
C LEU A 72 19.77 25.02 -7.56
N CYS A 73 18.76 24.15 -7.47
CA CYS A 73 18.75 22.98 -6.60
C CYS A 73 19.38 21.73 -7.23
N SER A 74 19.83 21.80 -8.49
CA SER A 74 20.39 20.66 -9.26
C SER A 74 21.51 19.91 -8.53
N LYS A 75 22.36 20.62 -7.79
CA LYS A 75 23.42 20.00 -6.99
C LYS A 75 22.88 19.14 -5.86
N LEU A 76 21.83 19.61 -5.16
CA LEU A 76 21.20 18.86 -4.07
C LEU A 76 20.46 17.63 -4.61
N VAL A 77 19.81 17.77 -5.77
CA VAL A 77 19.17 16.65 -6.48
C VAL A 77 20.21 15.59 -6.86
N SER A 78 21.37 16.00 -7.36
CA SER A 78 22.46 15.07 -7.71
C SER A 78 22.99 14.30 -6.50
N GLU A 79 23.03 14.94 -5.33
CA GLU A 79 23.41 14.26 -4.08
C GLU A 79 22.38 13.24 -3.61
N TYR A 80 21.09 13.58 -3.73
CA TYR A 80 19.99 12.66 -3.45
C TYR A 80 20.03 11.45 -4.41
N ASP A 81 20.16 11.68 -5.71
CA ASP A 81 20.26 10.61 -6.71
C ASP A 81 21.43 9.67 -6.41
N ARG A 82 22.60 10.20 -6.08
CA ARG A 82 23.76 9.38 -5.69
C ARG A 82 23.48 8.51 -4.47
N CYS A 83 22.77 9.05 -3.48
CA CYS A 83 22.37 8.28 -2.31
C CYS A 83 21.43 7.13 -2.69
N VAL A 84 20.42 7.38 -3.53
CA VAL A 84 19.47 6.37 -4.00
C VAL A 84 20.19 5.28 -4.80
N GLN A 85 21.07 5.66 -5.72
CA GLN A 85 21.85 4.70 -6.52
C GLN A 85 22.73 3.79 -5.64
N ASN A 86 23.41 4.37 -4.65
CA ASN A 86 24.22 3.60 -3.70
C ASN A 86 23.37 2.63 -2.87
N PHE A 87 22.18 3.06 -2.44
CA PHE A 87 21.25 2.22 -1.72
C PHE A 87 20.76 1.05 -2.58
N LEU A 88 20.35 1.31 -3.82
CA LEU A 88 19.91 0.28 -4.76
C LEU A 88 21.00 -0.77 -5.01
N VAL A 89 22.23 -0.33 -5.31
CA VAL A 89 23.37 -1.25 -5.48
C VAL A 89 23.63 -2.08 -4.23
N THR A 90 23.55 -1.47 -3.05
CA THR A 90 23.77 -2.16 -1.78
C THR A 90 22.67 -3.19 -1.50
N MET A 91 21.42 -2.85 -1.79
CA MET A 91 20.28 -3.75 -1.62
C MET A 91 20.35 -4.93 -2.59
N SER A 92 20.70 -4.69 -3.86
CA SER A 92 20.91 -5.77 -4.84
C SER A 92 22.01 -6.74 -4.41
N ARG A 93 23.15 -6.24 -3.87
CA ARG A 93 24.24 -7.09 -3.37
C ARG A 93 23.83 -7.93 -2.15
N LYS A 94 23.05 -7.35 -1.24
CA LYS A 94 22.55 -8.07 -0.05
C LYS A 94 21.62 -9.21 -0.44
N VAL A 95 20.79 -9.03 -1.46
CA VAL A 95 19.92 -10.10 -1.99
C VAL A 95 20.75 -11.21 -2.63
N SER A 96 21.77 -10.88 -3.43
CA SER A 96 22.64 -11.88 -4.07
C SER A 96 23.50 -12.69 -3.09
N ASN A 97 23.87 -12.13 -1.94
CA ASN A 97 24.65 -12.84 -0.92
C ASN A 97 23.79 -13.61 0.10
N ALA A 98 22.46 -13.47 0.04
CA ALA A 98 21.50 -14.14 0.92
C ALA A 98 20.77 -15.31 0.24
N ALA A 99 21.07 -15.58 -1.03
CA ALA A 99 20.63 -16.75 -1.81
C ALA A 99 21.74 -17.81 -1.84
#